data_AF-A0A957R3Q6-F1
#
_entry.id   AF-A0A957R3Q6-F1
#
_cell.length_a   1.000
_cell.length_b   1.000
_cell.length_c   1.000
_cell.angle_alpha   90.00
_cell.angle_beta   90.00
_cell.angle_gamma   90.00
#
_symmetry.space_group_name_H-M   'P 1'
#
loop_
_entity.id
_entity.type
_entity.pdbx_description
1 polymer ?
#
loop_
_entity_poly.entity_id
_entity_poly.type
_entity_poly.pdbx_seq_one_letter_code
_entity_poly.pdbx_strand_id
1 'polypeptide(L)'
;NASISVVANYLRTGYLWENIRVKGGAYGAFCPFSSQTGVFAQVSYRDPNLEQTLNVYDGLADHLRHLEVSQEEVTKSIIGVIGNMDAYQLPDAKGYTSLSRYLHGVTDDYRQQRRDEVLSTTPQAFQELGDLLQAFKEHGRVVVLGSAEAIQKANATQEQPWLTVKKVM
;
A
#
# COMPACT_ATOMS: atom_id res chain seq x y z
N ASN A 1 -14.30 4.31 1.00
CA ASN A 1 -13.78 5.24 2.01
C ASN A 1 -12.37 5.70 1.61
N ALA A 2 -12.07 7.01 1.63
CA ALA A 2 -10.80 7.59 1.16
C ALA A 2 -9.70 7.54 2.23
N SER A 3 -10.07 7.32 3.49
CA SER A 3 -9.14 7.22 4.61
C SER A 3 -8.09 6.12 4.44
N ILE A 4 -8.37 5.09 3.63
CA ILE A 4 -7.40 4.06 3.24
C ILE A 4 -6.14 4.69 2.64
N SER A 5 -6.26 5.76 1.84
CA SER A 5 -5.10 6.45 1.26
C SER A 5 -4.22 7.11 2.33
N VAL A 6 -4.82 7.59 3.43
CA VAL A 6 -4.10 8.19 4.56
C VAL A 6 -3.33 7.11 5.32
N VAL A 7 -3.99 6.00 5.64
CA VAL A 7 -3.34 4.87 6.33
C VAL A 7 -2.26 4.25 5.43
N ALA A 8 -2.51 4.10 4.13
CA ALA A 8 -1.51 3.62 3.17
C ALA A 8 -0.29 4.54 3.09
N ASN A 9 -0.49 5.86 3.14
CA ASN A 9 0.62 6.81 3.18
C ASN A 9 1.42 6.67 4.48
N TYR A 10 0.75 6.55 5.63
CA TYR A 10 1.41 6.28 6.92
C TYR A 10 2.26 5.01 6.87
N LEU A 11 1.67 3.90 6.41
CA LEU A 11 2.37 2.61 6.30
C LEU A 11 3.61 2.71 5.41
N ARG A 12 3.48 3.40 4.28
CA ARG A 12 4.57 3.60 3.32
C ARG A 12 5.73 4.40 3.94
N THR A 13 5.44 5.48 4.67
CA THR A 13 6.48 6.38 5.22
C THR A 13 6.99 5.97 6.60
N GLY A 14 6.25 5.13 7.32
CA GLY A 14 6.62 4.63 8.65
C GLY A 14 6.92 3.13 8.62
N TYR A 15 5.90 2.31 8.86
CA TYR A 15 6.03 0.87 9.14
C TYR A 15 6.81 0.09 8.06
N LEU A 16 6.43 0.22 6.78
CA LEU A 16 7.07 -0.51 5.69
C LEU A 16 8.47 0.04 5.40
N TRP A 17 8.65 1.36 5.49
CA TRP A 17 9.97 1.97 5.35
C TRP A 17 10.95 1.43 6.40
N GLU A 18 10.54 1.39 7.66
CA GLU A 18 11.38 0.90 8.75
C GLU A 18 11.68 -0.59 8.61
N ASN A 19 10.65 -1.43 8.43
CA ASN A 19 10.84 -2.87 8.50
C ASN A 19 11.42 -3.50 7.22
N ILE A 20 11.00 -3.02 6.04
CA ILE A 20 11.43 -3.61 4.76
C ILE A 20 12.70 -2.94 4.24
N ARG A 21 12.78 -1.60 4.32
CA ARG A 21 13.94 -0.87 3.82
C ARG A 21 15.04 -0.72 4.86
N VAL A 22 14.77 -0.14 6.03
CA VAL A 22 15.83 0.16 7.01
C VAL A 22 16.37 -1.13 7.63
N LYS A 23 15.49 -2.00 8.14
CA LYS A 23 15.89 -3.28 8.76
C LYS A 23 16.16 -4.37 7.73
N GLY A 24 15.30 -4.48 6.71
CA GLY A 24 15.40 -5.53 5.68
C GLY A 24 16.42 -5.27 4.56
N GLY A 25 16.86 -4.02 4.37
CA GLY A 25 17.85 -3.69 3.34
C GLY A 25 17.30 -3.60 1.91
N ALA A 26 15.98 -3.67 1.71
CA ALA A 26 15.38 -3.44 0.40
C ALA A 26 15.56 -1.99 -0.05
N TYR A 27 15.63 -1.76 -1.36
CA TYR A 27 15.71 -0.38 -1.88
C TYR A 27 14.40 0.39 -1.69
N GLY A 28 13.24 -0.25 -1.80
CA GLY A 28 11.96 0.42 -1.66
C GLY A 28 10.86 -0.48 -1.10
N ALA A 29 9.90 0.17 -0.45
CA ALA A 29 8.68 -0.45 0.04
C ALA A 29 7.49 0.49 -0.23
N PHE A 30 6.38 -0.06 -0.69
CA PHE A 30 5.22 0.67 -1.17
C PHE A 30 3.93 -0.03 -0.78
N CYS A 31 2.87 0.76 -0.70
CA CYS A 31 1.53 0.29 -0.39
C CYS A 31 0.51 0.98 -1.30
N PRO A 32 0.51 0.69 -2.62
CA PRO A 32 -0.40 1.36 -3.54
C PRO A 32 -1.85 0.93 -3.29
N PHE A 33 -2.75 1.91 -3.34
CA PHE A 33 -4.20 1.70 -3.33
C PHE A 33 -4.83 2.40 -4.53
N SER A 34 -5.68 1.68 -5.26
CA SER A 34 -6.48 2.21 -6.35
C SER A 34 -7.94 2.25 -5.94
N SER A 35 -8.49 3.44 -5.74
CA SER A 35 -9.92 3.62 -5.44
C SER A 35 -10.84 3.23 -6.60
N GLN A 36 -10.33 3.18 -7.82
CA GLN A 36 -11.09 2.82 -9.03
C GLN A 36 -11.27 1.31 -9.16
N THR A 37 -10.22 0.54 -8.83
CA THR A 37 -10.23 -0.93 -8.94
C THR A 37 -10.48 -1.62 -7.61
N GLY A 38 -10.34 -0.91 -6.50
CA GLY A 38 -10.35 -1.46 -5.14
C GLY A 38 -9.08 -2.22 -4.77
N VAL A 39 -8.09 -2.29 -5.66
CA VAL A 39 -6.84 -3.02 -5.41
C VAL A 39 -5.99 -2.26 -4.40
N PHE A 40 -5.69 -2.94 -3.30
CA PHE A 40 -4.65 -2.57 -2.35
C PHE A 40 -3.53 -3.61 -2.47
N ALA A 41 -2.28 -3.16 -2.56
CA ALA A 41 -1.15 -4.06 -2.69
C ALA A 41 0.01 -3.63 -1.78
N GLN A 42 0.87 -4.59 -1.47
CA GLN A 42 2.10 -4.40 -0.70
C GLN A 42 3.26 -4.82 -1.59
N VAL A 43 4.22 -3.93 -1.78
CA VAL A 43 5.27 -4.12 -2.80
C VAL A 43 6.62 -3.72 -2.23
N SER A 44 7.62 -4.57 -2.38
CA SER A 44 9.02 -4.25 -2.16
C SER A 44 9.77 -4.20 -3.49
N TYR A 45 10.85 -3.43 -3.54
CA TYR A 45 11.63 -3.22 -4.75
C TYR A 45 13.13 -3.36 -4.47
N ARG A 46 13.81 -4.17 -5.28
CA ARG A 46 15.20 -4.63 -5.08
C ARG A 46 15.41 -5.10 -3.64
N ASP A 47 14.53 -6.00 -3.23
CA ASP A 47 14.51 -6.58 -1.91
C ASP A 47 15.40 -7.84 -1.89
N PRO A 48 16.40 -7.92 -1.01
CA PRO A 48 17.20 -9.14 -0.87
C PRO A 48 16.43 -10.28 -0.18
N ASN A 49 15.24 -10.00 0.39
CA ASN A 49 14.46 -10.95 1.14
C ASN A 49 13.17 -11.34 0.43
N LEU A 50 12.64 -12.52 0.77
CA LEU A 50 11.35 -13.00 0.31
C LEU A 50 10.45 -13.31 1.51
N GLU A 51 10.77 -14.34 2.28
CA GLU A 51 9.94 -14.77 3.42
C GLU A 51 9.83 -13.70 4.50
N GLN A 52 10.96 -13.06 4.86
CA GLN A 52 10.96 -12.01 5.87
C GLN A 52 10.05 -10.84 5.47
N THR A 53 10.03 -10.47 4.20
CA THR A 53 9.17 -9.40 3.69
C THR A 53 7.70 -9.79 3.74
N LEU A 54 7.36 -11.04 3.40
CA LEU A 54 6.00 -11.56 3.52
C LEU A 54 5.54 -11.61 4.98
N ASN A 55 6.42 -11.99 5.92
CA ASN A 55 6.11 -11.96 7.34
C ASN A 55 5.78 -10.53 7.83
N VAL A 56 6.47 -9.52 7.29
CA VAL A 56 6.16 -8.10 7.58
C VAL A 56 4.79 -7.72 7.00
N TYR A 57 4.44 -8.19 5.80
CA TYR A 57 3.14 -7.96 5.20
C TYR A 57 1.99 -8.63 5.98
N ASP A 58 2.20 -9.88 6.41
CA ASP A 58 1.20 -10.63 7.19
C ASP A 58 1.01 -10.03 8.60
N GLY A 59 2.08 -9.50 9.19
CA GLY A 59 2.03 -8.81 10.49
C GLY A 59 1.38 -7.43 10.46
N LEU A 60 1.09 -6.89 9.27
CA LEU A 60 0.60 -5.51 9.12
C LEU A 60 -0.83 -5.34 9.64
N ALA A 61 -1.69 -6.35 9.50
CA ALA A 61 -3.04 -6.35 10.05
C ALA A 61 -3.00 -6.25 11.59
N ASP A 62 -2.18 -7.08 12.23
CA ASP A 62 -1.99 -7.06 13.69
C ASP A 62 -1.38 -5.75 14.17
N HIS A 63 -0.40 -5.23 13.44
CA HIS A 63 0.22 -3.95 13.76
C HIS A 63 -0.84 -2.83 13.80
N LEU A 64 -1.68 -2.71 12.78
CA LEU A 64 -2.69 -1.66 12.69
C LEU A 64 -3.77 -1.75 13.77
N ARG A 65 -4.19 -2.97 14.17
CA ARG A 65 -5.20 -3.16 15.21
C ARG A 65 -4.73 -2.71 16.60
N HIS A 66 -3.44 -2.88 16.89
CA HIS A 66 -2.85 -2.52 18.17
C HIS A 66 -2.12 -1.16 18.14
N LEU A 67 -2.16 -0.46 17.00
CA LEU A 67 -1.50 0.81 16.84
C LEU A 67 -2.27 1.92 17.56
N GLU A 68 -1.63 2.52 18.55
CA GLU A 68 -2.06 3.81 19.12
C GLU A 68 -1.45 4.95 18.30
N VAL A 69 -2.11 5.31 17.20
CA VAL A 69 -1.65 6.41 16.33
C VAL A 69 -2.05 7.77 16.93
N SER A 70 -1.09 8.67 17.08
CA SER A 70 -1.36 10.02 17.57
C SER A 70 -2.10 10.84 16.50
N GLN A 71 -2.90 11.81 16.94
CA GLN A 71 -3.59 12.73 16.03
C GLN A 71 -2.60 13.52 15.16
N GLU A 72 -1.40 13.78 15.66
CA GLU A 72 -0.32 14.44 14.93
C GLU A 72 0.16 13.59 13.73
N GLU A 73 0.38 12.29 13.93
CA GLU A 73 0.78 11.36 12.87
C GLU A 73 -0.33 11.17 11.83
N VAL A 74 -1.60 11.13 12.26
CA VAL A 74 -2.74 11.15 11.34
C VAL A 74 -2.71 12.43 10.50
N THR A 75 -2.50 13.58 11.13
CA THR A 75 -2.45 14.88 10.45
C THR A 75 -1.30 14.95 9.43
N LYS A 76 -0.09 14.49 9.78
CA LYS A 76 1.04 14.41 8.84
C LYS A 76 0.70 13.53 7.65
N SER A 77 0.02 12.41 7.88
CA SER A 77 -0.39 11.49 6.83
C SER A 77 -1.43 12.12 5.92
N ILE A 78 -2.41 12.85 6.47
CA ILE A 78 -3.39 13.64 5.70
C ILE A 78 -2.69 14.67 4.82
N ILE A 79 -1.72 15.42 5.36
CA ILE A 79 -0.95 16.42 4.60
C ILE A 79 -0.23 15.75 3.43
N GLY A 80 0.39 14.58 3.64
CA GLY A 80 1.05 13.83 2.57
C GLY A 80 0.10 13.41 1.45
N VAL A 81 -1.12 12.98 1.79
CA VAL A 81 -2.14 12.62 0.80
C VAL A 81 -2.66 13.85 0.05
N ILE A 82 -2.99 14.92 0.76
CA ILE A 82 -3.46 16.18 0.16
C ILE A 82 -2.37 16.77 -0.76
N GLY A 83 -1.10 16.73 -0.35
CA GLY A 83 0.02 17.16 -1.18
C GLY A 83 0.13 16.37 -2.48
N ASN A 84 -0.16 15.06 -2.47
CA ASN A 84 -0.23 14.26 -3.70
C ASN A 84 -1.46 14.61 -4.55
N MET A 85 -2.61 14.88 -3.93
CA MET A 85 -3.83 15.29 -4.64
C MET A 85 -3.67 16.65 -5.33
N ASP A 86 -2.95 17.57 -4.67
CA ASP A 86 -2.73 18.95 -5.10
C ASP A 86 -1.35 19.16 -5.73
N ALA A 87 -0.71 18.07 -6.18
CA ALA A 87 0.60 18.13 -6.81
C ALA A 87 0.60 19.14 -7.97
N TYR A 88 1.69 19.92 -8.07
CA TYR A 88 1.80 20.95 -9.10
C TYR A 88 1.75 20.34 -10.50
N GLN A 89 1.03 20.99 -11.42
CA GLN A 89 0.87 20.56 -12.79
C GLN A 89 1.03 21.73 -13.78
N LEU A 90 1.81 21.50 -14.83
CA LEU A 90 1.87 22.36 -16.02
C LEU A 90 0.54 22.31 -16.81
N PRO A 91 0.28 23.26 -17.73
CA PRO A 91 -1.00 23.33 -18.44
C PRO A 91 -1.37 22.05 -19.20
N ASP A 92 -0.40 21.41 -19.86
CA ASP A 92 -0.58 20.15 -20.57
C ASP A 92 -0.93 19.00 -19.61
N ALA A 93 -0.24 18.91 -18.47
CA ALA A 93 -0.53 17.91 -17.43
C ALA A 93 -1.93 18.10 -16.79
N LYS A 94 -2.37 19.35 -16.63
CA LYS A 94 -3.75 19.66 -16.20
C LYS A 94 -4.77 19.19 -17.24
N GLY A 95 -4.51 19.43 -18.52
CA GLY A 95 -5.35 18.95 -19.62
C GLY A 95 -5.46 17.42 -19.64
N TYR A 96 -4.32 16.72 -19.52
CA TYR A 96 -4.29 15.26 -19.45
C TYR A 96 -5.06 14.72 -18.24
N THR A 97 -4.89 15.34 -17.07
CA THR A 97 -5.60 14.93 -15.86
C THR A 97 -7.11 15.14 -15.99
N SER A 98 -7.53 16.25 -16.61
CA SER A 98 -8.94 16.52 -16.91
C SER A 98 -9.53 15.46 -17.85
N LEU A 99 -8.83 15.14 -18.95
CA LEU A 99 -9.25 14.09 -19.88
C LEU A 99 -9.35 12.72 -19.19
N SER A 100 -8.35 12.34 -18.40
CA SER A 100 -8.38 11.09 -17.65
C SER A 100 -9.59 11.04 -16.71
N ARG A 101 -9.88 12.10 -15.97
CA ARG A 101 -11.07 12.16 -15.09
C ARG A 101 -12.35 12.00 -15.88
N TYR A 102 -12.48 12.67 -17.03
CA TYR A 102 -13.64 12.55 -17.92
C TYR A 102 -13.84 11.11 -18.40
N LEU A 103 -12.78 10.46 -18.90
CA LEU A 103 -12.84 9.08 -19.40
C LEU A 103 -13.20 8.06 -18.31
N HIS A 104 -12.80 8.32 -17.06
CA HIS A 104 -13.12 7.46 -15.91
C HIS A 104 -14.41 7.87 -15.19
N GLY A 105 -15.17 8.86 -15.69
CA GLY A 105 -16.40 9.33 -15.05
C GLY A 105 -16.20 9.96 -13.66
N VAL A 106 -15.01 10.50 -13.39
CA VAL A 106 -14.65 11.11 -12.10
C VAL A 106 -15.17 12.55 -12.08
N THR A 107 -16.31 12.76 -11.41
CA THR A 107 -16.94 14.09 -11.27
C THR A 107 -16.26 14.96 -10.21
N ASP A 108 -16.51 16.27 -10.27
CA ASP A 108 -16.02 17.19 -9.24
C ASP A 108 -16.63 16.93 -7.87
N ASP A 109 -17.92 16.57 -7.80
CA ASP A 109 -18.57 16.17 -6.55
C ASP A 109 -17.91 14.93 -5.93
N TYR A 110 -17.60 13.91 -6.75
CA TYR A 110 -16.89 12.73 -6.28
C TYR A 110 -15.49 13.09 -5.76
N ARG A 111 -14.77 13.99 -6.45
CA ARG A 111 -13.46 14.47 -6.02
C ARG A 111 -13.54 15.23 -4.70
N GLN A 112 -14.54 16.09 -4.53
CA GLN A 112 -14.76 16.84 -3.31
C GLN A 112 -15.08 15.90 -2.15
N GLN A 113 -16.01 14.96 -2.33
CA GLN A 113 -16.32 13.94 -1.34
C GLN A 113 -15.06 13.17 -0.91
N ARG A 114 -14.22 12.73 -1.86
CA ARG A 114 -12.97 12.02 -1.55
C ARG A 114 -12.01 12.88 -0.73
N ARG A 115 -11.92 14.17 -1.03
CA ARG A 115 -11.08 15.12 -0.29
C ARG A 115 -11.59 15.28 1.14
N ASP A 116 -12.91 15.44 1.31
CA ASP A 116 -13.53 15.59 2.62
C ASP A 116 -13.31 14.34 3.48
N GLU A 117 -13.47 13.15 2.90
CA GLU A 117 -13.18 11.88 3.57
C GLU A 117 -11.69 11.74 3.98
N VAL A 118 -10.75 12.25 3.17
CA VAL A 118 -9.33 12.28 3.56
C VAL A 118 -9.13 13.22 4.75
N LEU A 119 -9.66 14.43 4.68
CA LEU A 119 -9.51 15.45 5.73
C LEU A 119 -10.19 15.06 7.04
N SER A 120 -11.25 14.25 6.97
CA SER A 120 -11.97 13.74 8.15
C SER A 120 -11.40 12.44 8.71
N THR A 121 -10.22 11.98 8.26
CA THR A 121 -9.65 10.72 8.72
C THR A 121 -9.30 10.78 10.20
N THR A 122 -9.70 9.75 10.95
CA THR A 122 -9.45 9.60 12.39
C THR A 122 -8.56 8.39 12.67
N PRO A 123 -7.99 8.27 13.90
CA PRO A 123 -7.25 7.08 14.31
C PRO A 123 -8.00 5.75 14.09
N GLN A 124 -9.33 5.76 14.21
CA GLN A 124 -10.16 4.56 14.01
C GLN A 124 -9.99 3.93 12.62
N ALA A 125 -9.74 4.74 11.58
CA ALA A 125 -9.54 4.25 10.22
C ALA A 125 -8.34 3.29 10.08
N PHE A 126 -7.35 3.38 10.99
CA PHE A 126 -6.19 2.49 11.01
C PHE A 126 -6.60 1.09 11.46
N GLN A 127 -7.39 0.99 12.53
CA GLN A 127 -7.91 -0.28 13.03
C GLN A 127 -8.86 -0.92 12.01
N GLU A 128 -9.75 -0.13 11.40
CA GLU A 128 -10.65 -0.61 10.35
C GLU A 128 -9.90 -1.17 9.13
N LEU A 129 -8.78 -0.53 8.73
CA LEU A 129 -7.93 -1.10 7.68
C LEU A 129 -7.23 -2.38 8.17
N GLY A 130 -6.79 -2.42 9.42
CA GLY A 130 -6.23 -3.63 10.03
C GLY A 130 -7.18 -4.82 9.93
N ASP A 131 -8.46 -4.62 10.24
CA ASP A 131 -9.50 -5.64 10.12
C ASP A 131 -9.71 -6.08 8.66
N LEU A 132 -9.74 -5.13 7.71
CA LEU A 132 -9.84 -5.44 6.30
C LEU A 132 -8.65 -6.25 5.79
N LEU A 133 -7.44 -5.92 6.24
CA LEU A 133 -6.21 -6.60 5.83
C LEU A 133 -6.08 -8.00 6.44
N GLN A 134 -6.88 -8.37 7.43
CA GLN A 134 -6.94 -9.77 7.87
C GLN A 134 -7.32 -10.70 6.70
N ALA A 135 -8.20 -10.24 5.79
CA ALA A 135 -8.59 -10.99 4.60
C ALA A 135 -7.43 -11.21 3.61
N PHE A 136 -6.37 -10.40 3.66
CA PHE A 136 -5.21 -10.56 2.77
C PHE A 136 -4.45 -11.85 3.07
N LYS A 137 -4.42 -12.29 4.32
CA LYS A 137 -3.75 -13.53 4.70
C LYS A 137 -4.39 -14.76 4.03
N GLU A 138 -5.71 -14.73 3.84
CA GLU A 138 -6.48 -15.85 3.29
C GLU A 138 -6.68 -15.75 1.78
N HIS A 139 -6.80 -14.53 1.23
CA HIS A 139 -7.18 -14.31 -0.16
C HIS A 139 -6.17 -13.50 -0.97
N GLY A 140 -5.07 -13.07 -0.33
CA GLY A 140 -4.00 -12.34 -0.96
C GLY A 140 -3.35 -13.14 -2.08
N ARG A 141 -3.02 -12.44 -3.17
CA ARG A 141 -2.24 -13.01 -4.28
C ARG A 141 -0.80 -12.58 -4.11
N VAL A 142 0.10 -13.57 -4.01
CA VAL A 142 1.55 -13.33 -3.93
C VAL A 142 2.17 -13.58 -5.29
N VAL A 143 2.92 -12.59 -5.79
CA VAL A 143 3.70 -12.69 -7.03
C VAL A 143 5.10 -12.17 -6.73
N VAL A 144 6.11 -12.97 -7.07
CA VAL A 144 7.52 -12.65 -6.84
C VAL A 144 8.28 -12.70 -8.15
N LEU A 145 9.08 -11.67 -8.41
CA LEU A 145 10.09 -11.66 -9.46
C LEU A 145 11.47 -11.71 -8.80
N GLY A 146 12.18 -12.82 -8.98
CA GLY A 146 13.48 -13.06 -8.35
C GLY A 146 14.21 -14.25 -8.97
N SER A 147 15.37 -14.60 -8.40
CA SER A 147 16.11 -15.77 -8.85
C SER A 147 15.34 -17.07 -8.57
N ALA A 148 15.48 -18.06 -9.45
CA ALA A 148 14.87 -19.37 -9.24
C ALA A 148 15.34 -20.00 -7.92
N GLU A 149 16.60 -19.82 -7.57
CA GLU A 149 17.19 -20.28 -6.30
C GLU A 149 16.49 -19.68 -5.07
N ALA A 150 16.26 -18.37 -5.05
CA ALA A 150 15.60 -17.71 -3.92
C ALA A 150 14.15 -18.21 -3.74
N ILE A 151 13.42 -18.39 -4.86
CA ILE A 151 12.04 -18.89 -4.82
C ILE A 151 11.99 -20.36 -4.41
N GLN A 152 12.92 -21.19 -4.89
CA GLN A 152 13.02 -22.60 -4.49
C GLN A 152 13.35 -22.74 -3.01
N LYS A 153 14.28 -21.92 -2.50
CA LYS A 153 14.58 -21.86 -1.07
C LYS A 153 13.34 -21.51 -0.25
N ALA A 154 12.52 -20.56 -0.72
CA ALA A 154 11.28 -20.18 -0.06
C ALA A 154 10.14 -21.22 -0.16
N ASN A 155 10.16 -22.08 -1.17
CA ASN A 155 9.24 -23.21 -1.25
C ASN A 155 9.65 -24.34 -0.31
N ALA A 156 10.94 -24.51 -0.04
CA ALA A 156 11.47 -25.60 0.79
C ALA A 156 11.18 -25.41 2.29
N THR A 157 10.76 -24.24 2.73
CA THR A 157 10.36 -23.96 4.12
C THR A 157 8.92 -24.39 4.43
N GLN A 158 8.16 -24.81 3.42
CA GLN A 158 6.79 -25.30 3.55
C GLN A 158 6.71 -26.78 3.16
N GLU A 159 5.75 -27.51 3.75
CA GLU A 159 5.55 -28.94 3.42
C GLU A 159 5.17 -29.16 1.95
N GLN A 160 4.55 -28.16 1.31
CA GLN A 160 4.23 -28.16 -0.12
C GLN A 160 4.66 -26.83 -0.78
N PRO A 161 5.12 -26.86 -2.04
CA PRO A 161 5.44 -25.65 -2.79
C PRO A 161 4.22 -24.74 -2.91
N TRP A 162 4.36 -23.50 -2.46
CA TRP A 162 3.27 -22.51 -2.46
C TRP A 162 3.46 -21.44 -3.55
N LEU A 163 4.68 -21.28 -4.07
CA LEU A 163 5.00 -20.48 -5.26
C LEU A 163 5.27 -21.37 -6.47
N THR A 164 4.61 -21.06 -7.59
CA THR A 164 4.91 -21.70 -8.89
C THR A 164 6.00 -20.92 -9.62
N VAL A 165 7.15 -21.55 -9.87
CA VAL A 165 8.26 -20.93 -10.61
C VAL A 165 7.96 -20.97 -12.11
N LYS A 166 7.83 -19.79 -12.73
CA LYS A 166 7.77 -19.64 -14.18
C LYS A 166 8.97 -18.83 -14.64
N LYS A 167 9.77 -19.36 -15.57
CA LYS A 167 10.86 -18.61 -16.19
C LYS A 167 10.27 -17.50 -17.05
N VAL A 168 10.64 -16.25 -16.76
CA VAL A 168 10.21 -15.07 -17.51
C VAL A 168 11.50 -14.43 -18.01
N MET A 169 11.79 -14.65 -19.31
CA MET A 169 13.07 -14.39 -20.01
C MET A 169 14.14 -15.48 -19.82
#